data_AF-A0A2G6QPZ0-F1
#
_entry.id   AF-A0A2G6QPZ0-F1
#
_cell.length_a   1.000
_cell.length_b   1.000
_cell.length_c   1.000
_cell.angle_alpha   90.00
_cell.angle_beta   90.00
_cell.angle_gamma   90.00
#
_symmetry.space_group_name_H-M   'P 1'
#
loop_
_entity.id
_entity.type
_entity.pdbx_description
1 polymer ?
#
loop_
_entity_poly.entity_id
_entity_poly.type
_entity_poly.pdbx_seq_one_letter_code
_entity_poly.pdbx_strand_id
1 'polypeptide(L)'
;MDDLQYTEAIIDNGAFGKHVVRFESGLLAKQADGSAAVYLDDDTMLLSATTAQKTPRDAIDFFPLTVDVEERMYAAGRIPGSFFRREGRPSEGAILAARLIDRPLRPAFIKGLRNEVQVIVTVLSLNPEVYYDVLAINAASMSTQLGGLPFSGPIGGVRMALIGDQWVCFPTVKQLEDATFQMVVAGRVLADGDVA
;
A
#
# COMPACT_ATOMS: atom_id res chain seq x y z
N MET A 1 25.70 -4.37 3.31
CA MET A 1 24.59 -4.82 2.45
C MET A 1 23.77 -5.93 3.12
N ASP A 2 24.08 -6.29 4.39
CA ASP A 2 23.62 -7.51 5.07
C ASP A 2 22.25 -7.44 5.76
N ASP A 3 21.54 -6.30 5.69
CA ASP A 3 20.24 -6.13 6.37
C ASP A 3 19.02 -6.30 5.45
N LEU A 4 19.21 -6.45 4.12
CA LEU A 4 18.08 -6.53 3.19
C LEU A 4 17.39 -7.89 3.30
N GLN A 5 16.14 -7.88 3.72
CA GLN A 5 15.26 -9.05 3.72
C GLN A 5 14.15 -8.83 2.70
N TYR A 6 13.77 -9.89 2.00
CA TYR A 6 12.64 -9.85 1.08
C TYR A 6 11.80 -11.12 1.09
N THR A 7 10.56 -10.99 0.65
CA THR A 7 9.64 -12.10 0.37
C THR A 7 8.78 -11.75 -0.85
N GLU A 8 8.17 -12.75 -1.47
CA GLU A 8 7.38 -12.59 -2.69
C GLU A 8 6.00 -13.22 -2.53
N ALA A 9 4.98 -12.55 -3.08
CA ALA A 9 3.66 -13.10 -3.30
C ALA A 9 3.46 -13.28 -4.81
N ILE A 10 3.26 -14.53 -5.21
CA ILE A 10 3.03 -14.91 -6.60
C ILE A 10 1.53 -14.84 -6.89
N ILE A 11 1.15 -14.04 -7.89
CA ILE A 11 -0.21 -13.91 -8.38
C ILE A 11 -0.29 -14.58 -9.75
N ASP A 12 -0.91 -15.76 -9.82
CA ASP A 12 -1.07 -16.52 -11.06
C ASP A 12 -2.48 -16.30 -11.64
N ASN A 13 -2.56 -15.59 -12.77
CA ASN A 13 -3.81 -15.36 -13.49
C ASN A 13 -3.95 -16.30 -14.71
N GLY A 14 -3.20 -17.40 -14.78
CA GLY A 14 -3.29 -18.37 -15.87
C GLY A 14 -3.02 -17.73 -17.23
N ALA A 15 -4.02 -17.73 -18.12
CA ALA A 15 -3.89 -17.18 -19.48
C ALA A 15 -3.59 -15.67 -19.51
N PHE A 16 -3.93 -14.93 -18.44
CA PHE A 16 -3.67 -13.50 -18.31
C PHE A 16 -2.28 -13.18 -17.73
N GLY A 17 -1.44 -14.20 -17.56
CA GLY A 17 -0.07 -14.06 -17.10
C GLY A 17 0.06 -14.13 -15.57
N LYS A 18 1.22 -13.71 -15.09
CA LYS A 18 1.63 -13.83 -13.70
C LYS A 18 2.21 -12.50 -13.24
N HIS A 19 1.85 -12.09 -12.03
CA HIS A 19 2.48 -10.97 -11.34
C HIS A 19 3.25 -11.46 -10.11
N VAL A 20 4.30 -10.75 -9.74
CA VAL A 20 5.05 -10.96 -8.50
C VAL A 20 5.02 -9.68 -7.69
N VAL A 21 4.43 -9.75 -6.50
CA VAL A 21 4.52 -8.68 -5.52
C VAL A 21 5.69 -8.98 -4.59
N ARG A 22 6.77 -8.23 -4.72
CA ARG A 22 7.98 -8.40 -3.91
C ARG A 22 7.99 -7.38 -2.79
N PHE A 23 8.26 -7.84 -1.58
CA PHE A 23 8.26 -7.08 -0.35
C PHE A 23 9.67 -7.04 0.21
N GLU A 24 10.21 -5.85 0.47
CA GLU A 24 11.57 -5.65 0.96
C GLU A 24 11.60 -4.77 2.22
N SER A 25 12.52 -5.07 3.15
CA SER A 25 12.81 -4.21 4.30
C SER A 25 14.27 -4.28 4.72
N GLY A 26 14.69 -3.34 5.58
CA GLY A 26 16.03 -3.30 6.18
C GLY A 26 17.04 -2.38 5.48
N LEU A 27 16.73 -1.83 4.30
CA LEU A 27 17.61 -0.92 3.57
C LEU A 27 17.20 0.56 3.69
N LEU A 28 15.92 0.86 3.42
CA LEU A 28 15.41 2.23 3.31
C LEU A 28 14.66 2.67 4.57
N ALA A 29 14.67 3.98 4.84
CA ALA A 29 13.90 4.62 5.91
C ALA A 29 14.06 3.99 7.31
N LYS A 30 15.27 3.54 7.66
CA LYS A 30 15.60 2.83 8.93
C LYS A 30 15.29 3.58 10.23
N GLN A 31 14.94 4.86 10.15
CA GLN A 31 14.58 5.69 11.30
C GLN A 31 13.07 5.71 11.59
N ALA A 32 12.26 5.22 10.65
CA ALA A 32 10.84 4.95 10.91
C ALA A 32 10.72 3.75 11.84
N ASP A 33 9.62 3.67 12.60
CA ASP A 33 9.38 2.50 13.46
C ASP A 33 9.24 1.23 12.61
N GLY A 34 8.63 1.34 11.42
CA GLY A 34 8.65 0.29 10.39
C GLY A 34 8.73 0.86 8.98
N SER A 35 9.44 0.14 8.09
CA SER A 35 9.57 0.52 6.68
C SER A 35 9.51 -0.69 5.75
N ALA A 36 8.92 -0.49 4.58
CA ALA A 36 8.78 -1.51 3.55
C ALA A 36 8.86 -0.88 2.15
N ALA A 37 9.72 -1.42 1.29
CA ALA A 37 9.66 -1.18 -0.14
C ALA A 37 8.90 -2.33 -0.80
N VAL A 38 7.87 -2.04 -1.58
CA VAL A 38 7.06 -3.06 -2.24
C VAL A 38 7.04 -2.81 -3.74
N TYR A 39 7.27 -3.87 -4.47
CA TYR A 39 7.41 -3.88 -5.91
C TYR A 39 6.30 -4.72 -6.54
N LEU A 40 5.85 -4.31 -7.71
CA LEU A 40 5.09 -5.14 -8.63
C LEU A 40 5.97 -5.39 -9.86
N ASP A 41 6.26 -6.66 -10.11
CA ASP A 41 7.08 -7.17 -11.21
C ASP A 41 8.47 -6.51 -11.32
N ASP A 42 9.05 -6.15 -10.17
CA ASP A 42 10.33 -5.42 -10.06
C ASP A 42 10.39 -4.09 -10.85
N ASP A 43 9.24 -3.54 -11.22
CA ASP A 43 9.12 -2.34 -12.08
C ASP A 43 8.46 -1.17 -11.33
N THR A 44 7.23 -1.37 -10.86
CA THR A 44 6.53 -0.37 -10.03
C THR A 44 6.96 -0.52 -8.59
N MET A 45 7.46 0.56 -7.97
CA MET A 45 8.02 0.56 -6.62
C MET A 45 7.36 1.62 -5.74
N LEU A 46 6.88 1.19 -4.57
CA LEU A 46 6.35 2.05 -3.53
C LEU A 46 7.20 1.87 -2.27
N LEU A 47 7.48 2.97 -1.58
CA LEU A 47 8.09 2.95 -0.25
C LEU A 47 7.04 3.36 0.77
N SER A 48 6.80 2.52 1.77
CA SER A 48 6.01 2.87 2.94
C SER A 48 6.88 3.01 4.18
N ALA A 49 6.63 4.06 4.96
CA ALA A 49 7.21 4.29 6.26
C ALA A 49 6.09 4.57 7.27
N THR A 50 6.11 3.83 8.38
CA THR A 50 5.16 3.99 9.48
C THR A 50 5.90 4.49 10.72
N THR A 51 5.35 5.53 11.34
CA THR A 51 5.85 6.10 12.58
C THR A 51 4.74 6.21 13.61
N ALA A 52 5.10 6.04 14.87
CA ALA A 52 4.21 6.23 15.99
C ALA A 52 4.84 7.14 17.05
N GLN A 53 4.04 8.07 17.57
CA GLN A 53 4.47 8.88 18.68
C GLN A 53 4.64 8.02 19.94
N LYS A 54 5.74 8.22 20.68
CA LYS A 54 6.02 7.45 21.91
C LYS A 54 5.00 7.70 23.02
N THR A 55 4.52 8.93 23.12
CA THR A 55 3.52 9.35 24.11
C THR A 55 2.14 9.42 23.46
N PRO A 56 1.09 8.91 24.12
CA PRO A 56 -0.29 9.13 23.69
C PRO A 56 -0.60 10.62 23.57
N ARG A 57 -1.49 11.00 22.64
CA ARG A 57 -2.04 12.35 22.60
C ARG A 57 -3.03 12.54 23.74
N ASP A 58 -2.91 13.68 24.43
CA ASP A 58 -3.86 14.09 25.44
C ASP A 58 -5.17 14.59 24.81
N ALA A 59 -6.27 14.43 25.55
CA ALA A 59 -7.57 15.03 25.24
C ALA A 59 -8.19 14.69 23.87
N ILE A 60 -7.90 13.49 23.33
CA ILE A 60 -8.57 12.95 22.13
C ILE A 60 -9.39 11.69 22.44
N ASP A 61 -10.59 11.60 21.87
CA ASP A 61 -11.54 10.50 22.06
C ASP A 61 -11.49 9.45 20.94
N PHE A 62 -10.73 9.70 19.86
CA PHE A 62 -10.54 8.80 18.73
C PHE A 62 -9.09 8.34 18.56
N PHE A 63 -8.86 7.33 17.71
CA PHE A 63 -7.52 6.87 17.33
C PHE A 63 -6.94 7.76 16.21
N PRO A 64 -5.86 8.53 16.46
CA PRO A 64 -5.28 9.46 15.49
C PRO A 64 -4.37 8.74 14.49
N LEU A 65 -4.99 8.06 13.52
CA LEU A 65 -4.31 7.53 12.34
C LEU A 65 -4.39 8.53 11.18
N THR A 66 -3.23 8.84 10.61
CA THR A 66 -3.09 9.62 9.38
C THR A 66 -2.42 8.74 8.33
N VAL A 67 -3.00 8.73 7.12
CA VAL A 67 -2.43 8.05 5.97
C VAL A 67 -2.23 9.05 4.85
N ASP A 68 -0.99 9.15 4.35
CA ASP A 68 -0.61 10.03 3.25
C ASP A 68 -0.05 9.20 2.09
N VAL A 69 -0.47 9.52 0.87
CA VAL A 69 0.09 8.95 -0.36
C VAL A 69 0.75 10.08 -1.15
N GLU A 70 2.05 9.94 -1.40
CA GLU A 70 2.85 10.89 -2.15
C GLU A 70 3.17 10.35 -3.55
N GLU A 71 2.53 10.91 -4.57
CA GLU A 71 2.86 10.65 -5.96
C GLU A 71 4.05 11.51 -6.38
N ARG A 72 5.16 10.89 -6.75
CA ARG A 72 6.32 11.60 -7.30
C ARG A 72 6.25 11.59 -8.82
N MET A 73 6.31 12.77 -9.45
CA MET A 73 6.19 12.85 -10.91
C MET A 73 7.35 12.17 -11.64
N TYR A 74 8.51 12.09 -10.98
CA TYR A 74 9.64 11.33 -11.50
C TYR A 74 9.37 9.82 -11.60
N ALA A 75 8.42 9.27 -10.83
CA ALA A 75 8.06 7.86 -10.91
C ALA A 75 7.52 7.49 -12.30
N ALA A 76 6.93 8.46 -13.01
CA ALA A 76 6.48 8.34 -14.40
C ALA A 76 7.46 8.98 -15.40
N GLY A 77 8.68 9.31 -14.99
CA GLY A 77 9.69 9.97 -15.83
C GLY A 77 9.34 11.41 -16.23
N ARG A 78 8.50 12.11 -15.47
CA ARG A 78 8.02 13.46 -15.80
C ARG A 78 8.48 14.51 -14.80
N ILE A 79 8.73 15.72 -15.30
CA ILE A 79 8.92 16.92 -14.46
C ILE A 79 7.55 17.50 -14.14
N PRO A 80 7.26 17.90 -12.88
CA PRO A 80 5.97 18.50 -12.53
C PRO A 80 5.65 19.73 -13.40
N GLY A 81 4.45 19.75 -13.99
CA GLY A 81 3.96 20.86 -14.82
C GLY A 81 3.48 22.09 -14.03
N SER A 82 3.64 22.10 -12.71
CA SER A 82 3.28 23.23 -11.85
C SER A 82 4.25 24.41 -12.06
N PHE A 83 3.81 25.64 -11.75
CA PHE A 83 4.65 26.85 -11.88
C PHE A 83 5.98 26.71 -11.11
N PHE A 84 5.93 26.10 -9.92
CA PHE A 84 7.10 25.87 -9.07
C PHE A 84 7.90 24.62 -9.46
N ARG A 85 7.48 23.84 -10.46
CA ARG A 85 8.07 22.55 -10.86
C ARG A 85 8.25 21.58 -9.68
N ARG A 86 7.29 21.59 -8.76
CA ARG A 86 7.23 20.72 -7.57
C ARG A 86 5.87 20.05 -7.46
N GLU A 87 5.85 18.87 -6.84
CA GLU A 87 4.61 18.26 -6.40
C GLU A 87 3.86 19.22 -5.45
N GLY A 88 2.54 19.29 -5.63
CA GLY A 88 1.69 20.23 -4.93
C GLY A 88 0.74 19.51 -3.98
N ARG A 89 -0.54 19.89 -4.05
CA ARG A 89 -1.60 19.20 -3.30
C ARG A 89 -1.74 17.74 -3.78
N PRO A 90 -2.08 16.80 -2.88
CA PRO A 90 -2.39 15.43 -3.26
C PRO A 90 -3.44 15.36 -4.37
N SER A 91 -3.26 14.45 -5.31
CA SER A 91 -4.23 14.18 -6.38
C SER A 91 -5.46 13.45 -5.82
N GLU A 92 -6.53 13.39 -6.61
CA GLU A 92 -7.70 12.57 -6.27
C GLU A 92 -7.30 11.09 -6.10
N GLY A 93 -6.44 10.58 -6.98
CA GLY A 93 -5.90 9.21 -6.91
C GLY A 93 -5.18 8.95 -5.60
N ALA A 94 -4.29 9.86 -5.19
CA ALA A 94 -3.57 9.77 -3.93
C ALA A 94 -4.52 9.80 -2.72
N ILE A 95 -5.53 10.67 -2.73
CA ILE A 95 -6.53 10.75 -1.64
C ILE A 95 -7.36 9.46 -1.58
N LEU A 96 -7.78 8.91 -2.72
CA LEU A 96 -8.55 7.66 -2.76
C LEU A 96 -7.70 6.47 -2.32
N ALA A 97 -6.43 6.40 -2.72
CA ALA A 97 -5.48 5.38 -2.26
C ALA A 97 -5.26 5.47 -0.74
N ALA A 98 -5.09 6.68 -0.19
CA ALA A 98 -4.99 6.89 1.26
C ALA A 98 -6.24 6.38 1.99
N ARG A 99 -7.44 6.61 1.45
CA ARG A 99 -8.69 6.07 2.02
C ARG A 99 -8.81 4.56 1.88
N LEU A 100 -8.32 3.98 0.78
CA LEU A 100 -8.29 2.52 0.58
C LEU A 100 -7.36 1.83 1.59
N ILE A 101 -6.28 2.49 2.01
CA ILE A 101 -5.38 2.04 3.07
C ILE A 101 -6.03 2.23 4.45
N ASP A 102 -6.56 3.42 4.74
CA ASP A 102 -7.08 3.77 6.06
C ASP A 102 -8.25 2.87 6.52
N ARG A 103 -9.18 2.59 5.60
CA ARG A 103 -10.39 1.80 5.88
C ARG A 103 -10.12 0.44 6.51
N PRO A 104 -9.23 -0.42 5.96
CA PRO A 104 -8.88 -1.69 6.58
C PRO A 104 -7.83 -1.56 7.70
N LEU A 105 -6.88 -0.60 7.64
CA LEU A 105 -5.85 -0.45 8.67
C LEU A 105 -6.43 0.03 10.01
N ARG A 106 -7.28 1.07 9.99
CA ARG A 106 -7.83 1.71 11.20
C ARG A 106 -8.51 0.74 12.18
N PRO A 107 -9.42 -0.17 11.75
CA PRO A 107 -10.05 -1.12 12.65
C PRO A 107 -9.14 -2.27 13.09
N ALA A 108 -7.96 -2.45 12.48
CA ALA A 108 -7.00 -3.48 12.85
C ALA A 108 -6.06 -3.05 14.00
N PHE A 109 -6.07 -1.78 14.42
CA PHE A 109 -5.39 -1.37 15.65
C PHE A 109 -6.22 -1.74 16.88
N ILE A 110 -5.53 -2.02 17.99
CA ILE A 110 -6.20 -2.28 19.26
C ILE A 110 -7.07 -1.08 19.68
N LYS A 111 -8.26 -1.39 20.20
CA LYS A 111 -9.16 -0.36 20.73
C LYS A 111 -8.50 0.39 21.89
N GLY A 112 -8.69 1.71 21.92
CA GLY A 112 -8.13 2.56 22.99
C GLY A 112 -6.71 3.08 22.71
N LEU A 113 -6.09 2.71 21.59
CA LEU A 113 -4.82 3.33 21.18
C LEU A 113 -5.01 4.84 20.95
N ARG A 114 -4.10 5.65 21.50
CA ARG A 114 -4.12 7.11 21.45
C ARG A 114 -2.80 7.73 21.00
N ASN A 115 -1.81 6.89 20.69
CA ASN A 115 -0.58 7.31 20.03
C ASN A 115 -0.91 7.75 18.61
N GLU A 116 -0.36 8.88 18.18
CA GLU A 116 -0.42 9.32 16.80
C GLU A 116 0.37 8.35 15.93
N VAL A 117 -0.30 7.78 14.93
CA VAL A 117 0.30 6.87 13.96
C VAL A 117 0.19 7.53 12.60
N GLN A 118 1.32 7.67 11.91
CA GLN A 118 1.38 8.15 10.55
C GLN A 118 1.91 7.06 9.63
N VAL A 119 1.21 6.83 8.52
CA VAL A 119 1.65 5.94 7.44
C VAL A 119 1.81 6.78 6.19
N ILE A 120 3.04 6.88 5.69
CA ILE A 120 3.35 7.59 4.44
C ILE A 120 3.70 6.54 3.40
N VAL A 121 3.03 6.58 2.25
CA VAL A 121 3.36 5.75 1.08
C VAL A 121 3.79 6.66 -0.06
N THR A 122 5.03 6.51 -0.51
CA THR A 122 5.58 7.27 -1.63
C THR A 122 5.69 6.38 -2.86
N VAL A 123 5.13 6.82 -3.98
CA VAL A 123 5.29 6.15 -5.29
C VAL A 123 6.61 6.60 -5.90
N LEU A 124 7.58 5.69 -6.00
CA LEU A 124 8.94 5.99 -6.46
C LEU A 124 9.21 5.59 -7.91
N SER A 125 8.56 4.52 -8.38
CA SER A 125 8.56 4.07 -9.77
C SER A 125 7.16 3.61 -10.13
N LEU A 126 6.66 3.95 -11.31
CA LEU A 126 5.33 3.57 -11.76
C LEU A 126 5.34 3.21 -13.25
N ASN A 127 5.04 1.95 -13.53
CA ASN A 127 4.66 1.52 -14.87
C ASN A 127 3.27 2.12 -15.20
N PRO A 128 3.10 2.84 -16.32
CA PRO A 128 1.82 3.45 -16.67
C PRO A 128 0.69 2.44 -16.96
N GLU A 129 1.01 1.16 -17.14
CA GLU A 129 0.03 0.09 -17.38
C GLU A 129 -0.53 -0.53 -16.10
N VAL A 130 -0.07 -0.11 -14.90
CA VAL A 130 -0.54 -0.68 -13.63
C VAL A 130 -1.14 0.37 -12.69
N TYR A 131 -2.05 -0.08 -11.82
CA TYR A 131 -2.57 0.73 -10.73
C TYR A 131 -1.77 0.48 -9.45
N TYR A 132 -1.26 1.53 -8.84
CA TYR A 132 -0.43 1.42 -7.63
C TYR A 132 -1.26 1.31 -6.33
N ASP A 133 -2.56 1.61 -6.37
CA ASP A 133 -3.38 1.81 -5.16
C ASP A 133 -3.50 0.57 -4.27
N VAL A 134 -3.68 -0.61 -4.87
CA VAL A 134 -3.73 -1.87 -4.13
C VAL A 134 -2.33 -2.33 -3.69
N LEU A 135 -1.29 -1.99 -4.44
CA LEU A 135 0.09 -2.19 -4.01
C LEU A 135 0.41 -1.32 -2.78
N ALA A 136 -0.15 -0.11 -2.73
CA ALA A 136 0.00 0.81 -1.60
C ALA A 136 -0.65 0.27 -0.30
N ILE A 137 -1.78 -0.44 -0.39
CA ILE A 137 -2.38 -1.16 0.75
C ILE A 137 -1.39 -2.16 1.34
N ASN A 138 -0.78 -2.98 0.48
CA ASN A 138 0.17 -4.00 0.89
C ASN A 138 1.44 -3.39 1.49
N ALA A 139 1.95 -2.29 0.91
CA ALA A 139 3.10 -1.56 1.43
C ALA A 139 2.83 -0.97 2.82
N ALA A 140 1.69 -0.29 3.00
CA ALA A 140 1.26 0.27 4.27
C ALA A 140 1.04 -0.79 5.36
N SER A 141 0.46 -1.91 4.98
CA SER A 141 0.25 -3.05 5.87
C SER A 141 1.59 -3.62 6.38
N MET A 142 2.55 -3.84 5.47
CA MET A 142 3.86 -4.38 5.83
C MET A 142 4.67 -3.44 6.71
N SER A 143 4.78 -2.15 6.35
CA SER A 143 5.52 -1.16 7.14
C SER A 143 4.92 -1.02 8.54
N THR A 144 3.59 -1.06 8.65
CA THR A 144 2.88 -1.02 9.95
C THR A 144 3.13 -2.28 10.77
N GLN A 145 3.12 -3.45 10.15
CA GLN A 145 3.42 -4.73 10.82
C GLN A 145 4.86 -4.75 11.36
N LEU A 146 5.82 -4.24 10.59
CA LEU A 146 7.22 -4.15 10.99
C LEU A 146 7.45 -3.10 12.08
N GLY A 147 6.56 -2.12 12.22
CA GLY A 147 6.62 -1.09 13.24
C GLY A 147 6.40 -1.56 14.68
N GLY A 148 6.06 -2.84 14.90
CA GLY A 148 5.83 -3.40 16.23
C GLY A 148 4.63 -2.78 16.97
N LEU A 149 3.73 -2.13 16.24
CA LEU A 149 2.53 -1.51 16.79
C LEU A 149 1.50 -2.57 17.17
N PRO A 150 0.59 -2.30 18.13
CA PRO A 150 -0.49 -3.22 18.49
C PRO A 150 -1.56 -3.26 17.38
N PHE A 151 -1.22 -3.97 16.31
CA PHE A 151 -1.91 -4.05 15.03
C PHE A 151 -2.15 -5.53 14.66
N SER A 152 -3.39 -5.88 14.33
CA SER A 152 -3.81 -7.23 13.95
C SER A 152 -3.71 -7.41 12.42
N GLY A 153 -2.50 -7.29 11.88
CA GLY A 153 -2.19 -7.61 10.49
C GLY A 153 -1.53 -8.97 10.32
N PRO A 154 -0.95 -9.27 9.13
CA PRO A 154 -0.94 -8.42 7.95
C PRO A 154 -2.31 -8.31 7.25
N ILE A 155 -2.57 -7.16 6.63
CA ILE A 155 -3.69 -6.95 5.71
C ILE A 155 -3.19 -7.10 4.28
N GLY A 156 -3.87 -7.93 3.49
CA GLY A 156 -3.65 -8.06 2.05
C GLY A 156 -4.67 -7.22 1.29
N GLY A 157 -4.21 -6.49 0.26
CA GLY A 157 -5.07 -5.74 -0.66
C GLY A 157 -4.91 -6.25 -2.09
N VAL A 158 -6.03 -6.47 -2.79
CA VAL A 158 -6.01 -6.93 -4.18
C VAL A 158 -7.07 -6.19 -5.00
N ARG A 159 -6.73 -5.85 -6.24
CA ARG A 159 -7.71 -5.46 -7.25
C ARG A 159 -8.02 -6.69 -8.08
N MET A 160 -9.30 -7.00 -8.24
CA MET A 160 -9.74 -8.05 -9.14
C MET A 160 -10.70 -7.49 -10.18
N ALA A 161 -10.61 -7.99 -11.40
CA ALA A 161 -11.56 -7.68 -12.45
C ALA A 161 -12.10 -8.97 -13.09
N LEU A 162 -13.39 -8.97 -13.42
CA LEU A 162 -14.02 -10.03 -14.19
C LEU A 162 -13.83 -9.73 -15.67
N ILE A 163 -12.95 -10.49 -16.33
CA ILE A 163 -12.64 -10.38 -17.76
C ILE A 163 -13.05 -11.70 -18.42
N GLY A 164 -14.06 -11.64 -19.29
CA GLY A 164 -14.74 -12.84 -19.76
C GLY A 164 -15.38 -13.60 -18.59
N ASP A 165 -14.91 -14.82 -18.34
CA ASP A 165 -15.36 -15.71 -17.26
C ASP A 165 -14.33 -15.85 -16.12
N GLN A 166 -13.24 -15.09 -16.16
CA GLN A 166 -12.15 -15.21 -15.19
C GLN A 166 -11.99 -13.96 -14.32
N TRP A 167 -11.76 -14.16 -13.02
CA TRP A 167 -11.26 -13.11 -12.13
C TRP A 167 -9.76 -12.97 -12.27
N VAL A 168 -9.32 -11.83 -12.77
CA VAL A 168 -7.91 -11.47 -12.94
C VAL A 168 -7.50 -10.55 -11.80
N CYS A 169 -6.46 -10.93 -11.05
CA CYS A 169 -5.90 -10.18 -9.94
C CYS A 169 -4.78 -9.26 -10.44
N PHE A 170 -4.70 -8.04 -9.89
CA PHE A 170 -3.81 -6.97 -10.36
C PHE A 170 -3.92 -6.72 -11.88
N PRO A 171 -5.14 -6.56 -12.43
CA PRO A 171 -5.30 -6.37 -13.87
C PRO A 171 -4.62 -5.08 -14.33
N THR A 172 -3.99 -5.13 -15.51
CA THR A 172 -3.40 -3.95 -16.13
C THR A 172 -4.48 -2.96 -16.61
N VAL A 173 -4.11 -1.71 -16.84
CA VAL A 173 -4.99 -0.67 -17.40
C VAL A 173 -5.66 -1.16 -18.69
N LYS A 174 -4.90 -1.83 -19.57
CA LYS A 174 -5.42 -2.38 -20.82
C LYS A 174 -6.38 -3.54 -20.58
N GLN A 175 -6.07 -4.46 -19.67
CA GLN A 175 -6.95 -5.58 -19.34
C GLN A 175 -8.30 -5.11 -18.78
N LEU A 176 -8.33 -3.98 -18.07
CA LEU A 176 -9.58 -3.41 -17.57
C LEU A 176 -10.52 -2.88 -18.66
N GLU A 177 -10.05 -2.64 -19.88
CA GLU A 177 -10.92 -2.24 -21.00
C GLU A 177 -11.94 -3.33 -21.35
N ASP A 178 -11.58 -4.60 -21.13
CA ASP A 178 -12.43 -5.78 -21.36
C ASP A 178 -13.18 -6.25 -20.09
N ALA A 179 -13.02 -5.54 -18.96
CA ALA A 179 -13.60 -5.96 -17.70
C ALA A 179 -15.09 -5.59 -17.60
N THR A 180 -15.93 -6.56 -17.26
CA THR A 180 -17.35 -6.33 -16.98
C THR A 180 -17.57 -5.82 -15.55
N PHE A 181 -16.67 -6.15 -14.63
CA PHE A 181 -16.71 -5.73 -13.25
C PHE A 181 -15.30 -5.59 -12.68
N GLN A 182 -15.10 -4.63 -11.79
CA GLN A 182 -13.85 -4.50 -11.02
C GLN A 182 -14.15 -4.22 -9.55
N MET A 183 -13.32 -4.77 -8.67
CA MET A 183 -13.40 -4.53 -7.24
C MET A 183 -12.01 -4.45 -6.62
N VAL A 184 -11.92 -3.66 -5.55
CA VAL A 184 -10.78 -3.70 -4.62
C VAL A 184 -11.25 -4.36 -3.34
N VAL A 185 -10.52 -5.38 -2.91
CA VAL A 185 -10.79 -6.11 -1.68
C VAL A 185 -9.55 -6.00 -0.78
N ALA A 186 -9.77 -5.77 0.50
CA ALA A 186 -8.73 -5.84 1.51
C ALA A 186 -9.24 -6.67 2.68
N GLY A 187 -8.38 -7.51 3.24
CA GLY A 187 -8.72 -8.39 4.36
C GLY A 187 -7.48 -8.97 5.02
N ARG A 188 -7.68 -9.76 6.08
CA ARG A 188 -6.61 -10.46 6.81
C ARG A 188 -6.97 -11.91 7.04
N VAL A 189 -5.95 -12.75 7.21
CA VAL A 189 -6.12 -14.13 7.65
C VAL A 189 -6.16 -14.17 9.18
N LEU A 190 -7.20 -14.79 9.74
CA LEU A 190 -7.37 -15.01 11.16
C LEU A 190 -6.62 -16.26 11.62
N ALA A 191 -6.44 -16.42 12.94
CA ALA A 191 -5.69 -17.53 13.52
C ALA A 191 -6.31 -18.92 13.26
N ASP A 192 -7.63 -18.96 12.99
CA ASP A 192 -8.38 -20.16 12.61
C ASP A 192 -8.38 -20.42 11.09
N GLY A 193 -7.71 -19.56 10.31
CA GLY A 193 -7.64 -19.65 8.85
C GLY A 193 -8.80 -18.99 8.10
N ASP A 194 -9.76 -18.39 8.81
CA ASP A 194 -10.83 -17.61 8.18
C ASP A 194 -10.33 -16.23 7.71
N VAL A 195 -11.09 -15.55 6.84
CA VAL A 195 -10.74 -14.24 6.28
C VAL A 195 -11.70 -13.17 6.78
N ALA A 196 -11.16 -12.09 7.34
CA ALA A 196 -11.90 -10.96 7.89
C ALA A 196 -11.55 -9.62 7.23
#